data_AF-A0A7D7ZSH4-F1
#
_entry.id   AF-A0A7D7ZSH4-F1
#
_cell.length_a   1.000
_cell.length_b   1.000
_cell.length_c   1.000
_cell.angle_alpha   90.00
_cell.angle_beta   90.00
_cell.angle_gamma   90.00
#
_symmetry.space_group_name_H-M   'P 1'
#
loop_
_entity.id
_entity.type
_entity.pdbx_description
1 polymer ?
#
loop_
_entity_poly.entity_id
_entity_poly.type
_entity_poly.pdbx_seq_one_letter_code
_entity_poly.pdbx_strand_id
1 'polypeptide(L)'
;MTSGLRKIHEYSWLIIAIAIPILIFFSVKDLTILSSNQKKAHTIEETKKESIKSIENELIKVRLYANSIEIILKTTLKNASSVLYTTDTEGEKDGIIGQITHAGIYHFEIGELPKGIVLYDAIKKEIITKMLF
;
A
#
# COMPACT_ATOMS: atom_id res chain seq x y z
N MET A 1 42.36 -23.99 -16.93
CA MET A 1 41.00 -23.43 -17.05
C MET A 1 40.58 -23.53 -18.51
N THR A 2 39.55 -24.31 -18.83
CA THR A 2 39.16 -24.65 -20.20
C THR A 2 38.57 -23.42 -20.91
N SER A 3 38.93 -23.22 -22.17
CA SER A 3 38.63 -22.01 -22.96
C SER A 3 37.13 -21.68 -23.07
N GLY A 4 36.24 -22.65 -22.86
CA GLY A 4 34.79 -22.46 -22.82
C GLY A 4 34.30 -21.69 -21.59
N LEU A 5 34.92 -21.88 -20.42
CA LEU A 5 34.49 -21.21 -19.18
C LEU A 5 34.77 -19.69 -19.24
N ARG A 6 35.85 -19.30 -19.93
CA ARG A 6 36.22 -17.89 -20.12
C ARG A 6 35.22 -17.16 -21.04
N LYS A 7 34.76 -17.82 -22.12
CA LYS A 7 33.76 -17.25 -23.03
C LYS A 7 32.41 -17.08 -22.33
N ILE A 8 31.97 -18.05 -21.53
CA ILE A 8 30.70 -17.95 -20.78
C ILE A 8 30.75 -16.82 -19.76
N HIS A 9 31.88 -16.67 -19.05
CA HIS A 9 32.07 -15.59 -18.09
C HIS A 9 32.00 -14.21 -18.77
N GLU A 10 32.64 -14.05 -19.94
CA GLU A 10 32.59 -12.81 -20.73
C GLU A 10 31.16 -12.47 -21.21
N TYR A 11 30.39 -13.47 -21.68
CA TYR A 11 28.98 -13.26 -22.04
C TYR A 11 28.08 -12.94 -20.85
N SER A 12 28.32 -13.53 -19.68
CA SER A 12 27.57 -13.24 -18.45
C SER A 12 27.71 -11.77 -18.05
N TRP A 13 28.94 -11.24 -18.11
CA TRP A 13 29.20 -9.83 -17.82
C TRP A 13 28.49 -8.89 -18.80
N LEU A 14 28.43 -9.23 -20.08
CA LEU A 14 27.75 -8.43 -21.09
C LEU A 14 26.22 -8.44 -20.88
N ILE A 15 25.64 -9.59 -20.52
CA ILE A 15 24.21 -9.69 -20.17
C ILE A 15 23.89 -8.87 -18.92
N ILE A 16 24.71 -8.98 -17.87
CA ILE A 16 24.54 -8.24 -16.60
C ILE A 16 24.61 -6.73 -16.85
N ALA A 17 25.55 -6.26 -17.67
CA ALA A 17 25.71 -4.85 -18.00
C ALA A 17 24.48 -4.25 -18.69
N ILE A 18 23.70 -5.06 -19.42
CA ILE A 18 22.47 -4.65 -20.09
C ILE A 18 21.25 -4.84 -19.18
N ALA A 19 21.19 -5.93 -18.42
CA ALA A 19 20.04 -6.25 -17.58
C ALA A 19 19.85 -5.26 -16.43
N ILE A 20 20.94 -4.81 -15.80
CA ILE A 20 20.89 -3.84 -14.68
C ILE A 20 20.18 -2.53 -15.06
N PRO A 21 20.59 -1.79 -16.11
CA PRO A 21 19.95 -0.53 -16.47
C PRO A 21 18.49 -0.72 -16.92
N ILE A 22 18.15 -1.85 -17.54
CA ILE A 22 16.77 -2.18 -17.90
C ILE A 22 15.91 -2.34 -16.64
N LEU A 23 16.38 -3.11 -15.65
CA LEU A 23 15.67 -3.29 -14.38
C LEU A 23 15.51 -1.98 -13.61
N ILE A 24 16.54 -1.13 -13.59
CA ILE A 24 16.47 0.21 -12.98
C ILE A 24 15.41 1.05 -13.71
N PHE A 25 15.40 1.04 -15.04
CA PHE A 25 14.43 1.79 -15.83
C PHE A 25 12.99 1.33 -15.57
N PHE A 26 12.75 0.02 -15.52
CA PHE A 26 11.43 -0.52 -15.17
C PHE A 26 11.01 -0.16 -13.74
N SER A 27 11.94 -0.24 -12.78
CA SER A 27 11.70 0.13 -11.38
C SER A 27 11.30 1.60 -11.24
N VAL A 28 12.01 2.51 -11.91
CA VAL A 28 11.69 3.95 -11.88
C VAL A 28 10.35 4.24 -12.58
N LYS A 29 10.03 3.57 -13.70
CA LYS A 29 8.73 3.76 -14.36
C LYS A 29 7.55 3.32 -13.48
N ASP A 30 7.69 2.21 -12.77
CA ASP A 30 6.67 1.71 -11.84
C ASP A 30 6.44 2.69 -10.68
N LEU A 31 7.54 3.23 -10.12
CA LEU A 31 7.50 4.30 -9.11
C LEU A 31 6.88 5.59 -9.65
N THR A 32 7.08 5.94 -10.92
CA THR A 32 6.53 7.19 -11.50
C THR A 32 5.01 7.11 -11.66
N ILE A 33 4.48 5.93 -11.98
CA ILE A 33 3.03 5.68 -12.03
C ILE A 33 2.41 5.80 -10.64
N LEU A 34 3.10 5.33 -9.60
CA LEU A 34 2.67 5.48 -8.19
C LEU A 34 2.90 6.91 -7.63
N SER A 35 3.91 7.64 -8.12
CA SER A 35 4.31 8.95 -7.60
C SER A 35 3.63 10.14 -8.30
N SER A 36 3.06 9.97 -9.50
CA SER A 36 2.36 11.08 -10.17
C SER A 36 1.10 11.57 -9.44
N ASN A 37 0.61 10.80 -8.45
CA ASN A 37 -0.44 11.21 -7.53
C ASN A 37 0.06 11.63 -6.14
N GLN A 38 1.38 11.64 -5.90
CA GLN A 38 1.99 12.00 -4.61
C GLN A 38 2.84 13.26 -4.72
N LYS A 39 2.29 14.33 -5.32
CA LYS A 39 2.76 15.69 -5.00
C LYS A 39 2.04 16.17 -3.76
N LYS A 40 2.60 15.82 -2.60
CA LYS A 40 2.68 16.64 -1.37
C LYS A 40 3.28 15.79 -0.25
N ALA A 41 4.61 15.81 -0.17
CA ALA A 41 5.26 15.70 1.13
C ALA A 41 4.87 16.97 1.92
N HIS A 42 3.73 16.92 2.62
CA HIS A 42 3.41 17.92 3.63
C HIS A 42 3.91 17.42 4.97
N THR A 43 4.94 18.11 5.44
CA THR A 43 5.31 18.35 6.83
C THR A 43 4.18 18.03 7.80
N ILE A 44 4.51 17.18 8.75
CA ILE A 44 3.75 16.92 9.98
C ILE A 44 3.60 18.26 10.70
N GLU A 45 2.52 18.98 10.42
CA GLU A 45 1.92 19.88 11.39
C GLU A 45 0.71 19.15 11.94
N GLU A 46 0.82 18.78 13.23
CA GLU A 46 -0.26 18.34 14.09
C GLU A 46 -1.33 19.45 14.19
N THR A 47 -2.02 19.74 13.10
CA THR A 47 -3.29 20.43 13.21
C THR A 47 -4.26 19.36 13.69
N LYS A 48 -4.72 19.54 14.93
CA LYS A 48 -5.77 18.79 15.60
C LYS A 48 -7.06 18.82 14.76
N LYS A 49 -7.08 18.13 13.63
CA LYS A 49 -8.28 17.91 12.82
C LYS A 49 -9.17 17.05 13.70
N GLU A 50 -10.32 17.57 14.09
CA GLU A 50 -11.33 16.74 14.73
C GLU A 50 -11.73 15.64 13.74
N SER A 51 -11.56 14.39 14.15
CA SER A 51 -12.03 13.26 13.37
C SER A 51 -13.55 13.31 13.32
N ILE A 52 -14.13 13.28 12.13
CA ILE A 52 -15.58 13.23 11.91
C ILE A 52 -16.18 11.99 12.57
N LYS A 53 -15.44 10.88 12.50
CA LYS A 53 -15.84 9.60 13.08
C LYS A 53 -14.61 8.79 13.44
N SER A 54 -14.67 8.08 14.57
CA SER A 54 -13.63 7.14 14.98
C SER A 54 -14.30 5.82 15.30
N ILE A 55 -13.89 4.76 14.59
CA ILE A 55 -14.32 3.38 14.85
C ILE A 55 -13.09 2.56 15.20
N GLU A 56 -13.25 1.64 16.14
CA GLU A 56 -12.15 0.87 16.70
C GLU A 56 -12.59 -0.57 16.94
N ASN A 57 -11.78 -1.52 16.49
CA ASN A 57 -11.89 -2.92 16.84
C ASN A 57 -10.57 -3.44 17.44
N GLU A 58 -10.46 -4.75 17.66
CA GLU A 58 -9.27 -5.36 18.26
C GLU A 58 -8.01 -5.22 17.39
N LEU A 59 -8.15 -5.17 16.06
CA LEU A 59 -7.05 -5.17 15.10
C LEU A 59 -6.69 -3.76 14.64
N ILE A 60 -7.68 -2.95 14.31
CA ILE A 60 -7.54 -1.65 13.66
C ILE A 60 -8.39 -0.58 14.34
N LYS A 61 -7.87 0.64 14.37
CA LYS A 61 -8.59 1.86 14.71
C LYS A 61 -8.58 2.77 13.51
N VAL A 62 -9.74 3.30 13.16
CA VAL A 62 -9.91 4.14 11.97
C VAL A 62 -10.53 5.46 12.35
N ARG A 63 -9.84 6.53 11.96
CA ARG A 63 -10.28 7.90 12.11
C ARG A 63 -10.55 8.48 10.73
N LEU A 64 -11.79 8.91 10.53
CA LEU A 64 -12.21 9.60 9.33
C LEU A 64 -12.05 11.10 9.52
N TYR A 65 -11.49 11.74 8.50
CA TYR A 65 -11.46 13.19 8.33
C TYR A 65 -12.15 13.54 7.01
N ALA A 66 -12.40 14.82 6.77
CA ALA A 66 -13.15 15.27 5.59
C ALA A 66 -12.57 14.73 4.27
N ASN A 67 -11.25 14.71 4.13
CA ASN A 67 -10.55 14.34 2.89
C ASN A 67 -9.44 13.29 3.13
N SER A 68 -9.41 12.66 4.30
CA SER A 68 -8.37 11.69 4.62
C SER A 68 -8.86 10.65 5.62
N ILE A 69 -8.24 9.48 5.59
CA ILE A 69 -8.46 8.41 6.54
C ILE A 69 -7.14 8.10 7.22
N GLU A 70 -7.16 8.06 8.55
CA GLU A 70 -6.07 7.51 9.34
C GLU A 70 -6.47 6.11 9.81
N ILE A 71 -5.61 5.13 9.54
CA ILE A 71 -5.77 3.75 9.99
C ILE A 71 -4.58 3.40 10.87
N ILE A 72 -4.88 3.06 12.11
CA ILE A 72 -3.92 2.59 13.09
C ILE A 72 -4.09 1.08 13.19
N LEU A 73 -3.13 0.34 12.65
CA LEU A 73 -3.04 -1.10 12.82
C LEU A 73 -2.34 -1.40 14.15
N LYS A 74 -3.09 -1.93 15.12
CA LYS A 74 -2.64 -2.14 16.50
C LYS A 74 -1.70 -3.33 16.66
N THR A 75 -1.87 -4.35 15.83
CA THR A 75 -1.12 -5.60 15.90
C THR A 75 -0.66 -6.03 14.52
N THR A 76 0.44 -6.78 14.47
CA THR A 76 0.94 -7.32 13.20
C THR A 76 -0.07 -8.30 12.62
N LEU A 77 -0.40 -8.13 11.34
CA LEU A 77 -1.25 -9.09 10.64
C LEU A 77 -0.49 -10.40 10.47
N LYS A 78 -1.22 -11.52 10.48
CA LYS A 78 -0.64 -12.84 10.14
C LYS A 78 -0.12 -12.90 8.71
N ASN A 79 -0.55 -11.96 7.87
CA ASN A 79 -0.27 -11.89 6.45
C ASN A 79 0.80 -10.82 6.22
N ALA A 80 1.75 -11.09 5.31
CA ALA A 80 2.84 -10.17 5.01
C ALA A 80 2.35 -8.84 4.44
N SER A 81 1.17 -8.85 3.80
CA SER A 81 0.51 -7.65 3.35
C SER A 81 -0.99 -7.85 3.18
N SER A 82 -1.74 -6.77 3.33
CA SER A 82 -3.19 -6.74 3.16
C SER A 82 -3.61 -5.47 2.45
N VAL A 83 -4.61 -5.58 1.58
CA VAL A 83 -5.12 -4.49 0.78
C VAL A 83 -6.35 -3.92 1.46
N LEU A 84 -6.41 -2.59 1.50
CA LEU A 84 -7.48 -1.83 2.09
C LEU A 84 -8.43 -1.33 0.98
N TYR A 85 -9.70 -1.68 1.13
CA TYR A 85 -10.77 -1.29 0.22
C TYR A 85 -11.77 -0.36 0.92
N THR A 86 -12.37 0.58 0.18
CA THR A 86 -13.63 1.22 0.56
C THR A 86 -14.78 0.23 0.36
N THR A 87 -15.88 0.49 1.06
CA THR A 87 -17.13 -0.23 0.80
C THR A 87 -18.26 0.69 0.37
N ASP A 88 -19.16 0.13 -0.44
CA ASP A 88 -20.41 0.75 -0.85
C ASP A 88 -21.51 0.67 0.24
N THR A 89 -22.77 0.96 -0.13
CA THR A 89 -23.95 0.86 0.75
C THR A 89 -24.28 -0.55 1.20
N GLU A 90 -23.93 -1.55 0.41
CA GLU A 90 -24.18 -2.96 0.67
C GLU A 90 -23.01 -3.58 1.49
N GLY A 91 -21.92 -2.82 1.64
CA GLY A 91 -20.71 -3.21 2.32
C GLY A 91 -19.80 -4.07 1.44
N GLU A 92 -20.05 -4.10 0.13
CA GLU A 92 -19.19 -4.75 -0.85
C GLU A 92 -17.99 -3.86 -1.18
N LYS A 93 -16.93 -4.48 -1.70
CA LYS A 93 -15.68 -3.77 -2.04
C LYS A 93 -15.92 -2.89 -3.26
N ASP A 94 -15.68 -1.59 -3.12
CA ASP A 94 -15.96 -0.62 -4.18
C ASP A 94 -14.65 -0.10 -4.81
N GLY A 95 -13.73 0.42 -3.99
CA GLY A 95 -12.47 1.00 -4.44
C GLY A 95 -11.27 0.60 -3.59
N ILE A 96 -10.07 0.65 -4.16
CA ILE A 96 -8.82 0.40 -3.42
C ILE A 96 -8.32 1.73 -2.85
N ILE A 97 -8.05 1.76 -1.56
CA ILE A 97 -7.46 2.91 -0.87
C ILE A 97 -5.93 2.77 -0.82
N GLY A 98 -5.45 1.56 -0.52
CA GLY A 98 -4.02 1.31 -0.38
C GLY A 98 -3.69 -0.06 0.22
N GLN A 99 -2.46 -0.17 0.72
CA GLN A 99 -1.91 -1.42 1.23
C GLN A 99 -1.30 -1.20 2.62
N ILE A 100 -1.51 -2.17 3.50
CA ILE A 100 -1.03 -2.19 4.89
C ILE A 100 -0.14 -3.43 5.04
N THR A 101 1.01 -3.29 5.69
CA THR A 101 2.01 -4.37 5.81
C THR A 101 2.38 -4.67 7.25
N HIS A 102 2.66 -3.65 8.05
CA HIS A 102 3.13 -3.79 9.44
C HIS A 102 2.26 -2.97 10.40
N ALA A 103 2.32 -3.29 11.70
CA ALA A 103 1.69 -2.46 12.72
C ALA A 103 2.20 -1.02 12.63
N GLY A 104 1.30 -0.04 12.72
CA GLY A 104 1.65 1.36 12.48
C GLY A 104 0.45 2.22 12.12
N ILE A 105 0.74 3.50 11.87
CA ILE A 105 -0.24 4.51 11.47
C ILE A 105 -0.10 4.74 9.97
N TYR A 106 -1.22 4.65 9.25
CA TYR A 106 -1.32 4.83 7.82
C TYR A 106 -2.28 5.98 7.53
N HIS A 107 -1.86 6.87 6.64
CA HIS A 107 -2.68 8.00 6.19
C HIS A 107 -2.98 7.83 4.70
N PHE A 108 -4.25 7.91 4.37
CA PHE A 108 -4.72 7.82 2.99
C PHE A 108 -5.55 9.05 2.67
N GLU A 109 -5.24 9.70 1.54
CA GLU A 109 -6.10 10.75 0.99
C GLU A 109 -7.30 10.11 0.29
N ILE A 110 -8.49 10.67 0.52
CA ILE A 110 -9.73 10.19 -0.08
C ILE A 110 -10.49 11.36 -0.71
N GLY A 111 -11.09 11.12 -1.88
CA GLY A 111 -11.91 12.12 -2.56
C GLY A 111 -13.29 12.27 -1.91
N GLU A 112 -13.89 11.16 -1.50
CA GLU A 112 -15.22 11.11 -0.89
C GLU A 112 -15.18 10.26 0.39
N LEU A 113 -16.01 10.60 1.39
CA LEU A 113 -16.11 9.81 2.62
C LEU A 113 -16.67 8.42 2.32
N PRO A 114 -15.94 7.34 2.61
CA PRO A 114 -16.46 6.00 2.38
C PRO A 114 -17.53 5.64 3.42
N LYS A 115 -18.42 4.73 3.04
CA LYS A 115 -19.47 4.18 3.93
C LYS A 115 -18.94 3.07 4.83
N GLY A 116 -17.80 2.49 4.48
CA GLY A 116 -17.08 1.52 5.28
C GLY A 116 -15.72 1.22 4.66
N ILE A 117 -14.99 0.34 5.33
CA ILE A 117 -13.70 -0.16 4.89
C ILE A 117 -13.60 -1.66 5.11
N VAL A 118 -12.84 -2.30 4.24
CA VAL A 118 -12.52 -3.74 4.31
C VAL A 118 -11.02 -3.92 4.18
N LEU A 119 -10.46 -4.63 5.14
CA LEU A 119 -9.09 -5.14 5.06
C LEU A 119 -9.14 -6.57 4.52
N TYR A 120 -8.45 -6.81 3.42
CA TYR A 120 -8.52 -8.06 2.67
C TYR A 120 -7.13 -8.61 2.38
N ASP A 121 -6.95 -9.92 2.58
CA ASP A 121 -5.78 -10.62 2.12
C ASP A 121 -5.98 -11.04 0.65
N ALA A 122 -5.23 -10.43 -0.26
CA ALA A 122 -5.29 -10.74 -1.68
C ALA A 122 -4.70 -12.11 -2.04
N ILE A 123 -3.77 -12.64 -1.23
CA ILE A 123 -3.09 -13.92 -1.43
C ILE A 123 -4.01 -15.07 -1.00
N LYS A 124 -4.52 -15.00 0.24
CA LYS A 124 -5.43 -16.02 0.79
C LYS A 124 -6.88 -15.84 0.38
N LYS A 125 -7.19 -14.71 -0.26
CA LYS A 125 -8.52 -14.33 -0.72
C LYS A 125 -9.56 -14.22 0.41
N GLU A 126 -9.13 -13.84 1.61
CA GLU A 126 -9.98 -13.77 2.81
C GLU A 126 -10.16 -12.34 3.33
N ILE A 127 -11.34 -12.04 3.89
CA ILE A 127 -11.59 -10.79 4.61
C ILE A 127 -10.97 -10.93 6.00
N ILE A 128 -10.06 -10.03 6.33
CA ILE A 128 -9.43 -9.98 7.66
C ILE A 128 -10.37 -9.24 8.61
N THR A 129 -10.86 -8.08 8.19
CA THR A 129 -11.83 -7.31 8.96
C THR A 129 -12.64 -6.38 8.07
N LYS A 130 -13.88 -6.11 8.46
CA LYS A 130 -14.83 -5.22 7.80
C LYS A 130 -15.41 -4.29 8.85
N MET A 131 -15.43 -3.00 8.57
CA MET A 131 -16.02 -1.99 9.44
C MET A 131 -16.89 -1.05 8.61
N LEU A 132 -18.15 -0.93 9.00
CA LEU A 132 -19.08 0.03 8.42
C LEU A 132 -19.12 1.26 9.31
N PHE A 133 -19.26 2.43 8.70
CA PHE A 133 -19.32 3.70 9.40
C PHE A 133 -20.75 4.04 9.77
#